data_AF-A0A060BX98-F1
#
_entry.id   AF-A0A060BX98-F1
#
_cell.length_a   1.000
_cell.length_b   1.000
_cell.length_c   1.000
_cell.angle_alpha   90.00
_cell.angle_beta   90.00
_cell.angle_gamma   90.00
#
_symmetry.space_group_name_H-M   'P 1'
#
loop_
_entity.id
_entity.type
_entity.pdbx_description
1 polymer ?
#
loop_
_entity_poly.entity_id
_entity_poly.type
_entity_poly.pdbx_seq_one_letter_code
_entity_poly.pdbx_strand_id
1 'polypeptide(L)'
;MTQKTYQPDWASLDSREIPQWYNEARFGIFIHWGVYSVPSWRKINNALFGSYAEWYYASVYGQYRNNDDDFHQRNYAPDFLYRDFAPLFKA
;
A
#
# COMPACT_ATOMS: atom_id res chain seq x y z
N MET A 1 27.34 19.53 17.75
CA MET A 1 27.51 19.52 16.28
C MET A 1 26.40 20.39 15.69
N THR A 2 26.74 21.46 14.97
CA THR A 2 25.75 22.30 14.26
C THR A 2 25.14 21.50 13.13
N GLN A 3 23.81 21.34 13.14
CA GLN A 3 23.09 20.62 12.10
C GLN A 3 23.15 21.41 10.79
N LYS A 4 23.57 20.76 9.70
CA LYS A 4 23.62 21.36 8.36
C LYS A 4 22.21 21.75 7.93
N THR A 5 21.99 23.03 7.60
CA THR A 5 20.72 23.50 7.04
C THR A 5 20.71 23.24 5.53
N TYR A 6 19.72 22.50 5.04
CA TYR A 6 19.53 22.25 3.61
C TYR A 6 18.71 23.35 2.97
N GLN A 7 19.03 23.68 1.72
CA GLN A 7 18.25 24.56 0.85
C GLN A 7 17.29 23.72 -0.01
N PRO A 8 16.15 24.27 -0.46
CA PRO A 8 15.18 23.54 -1.28
C PRO A 8 15.62 23.45 -2.75
N ASP A 9 16.86 23.05 -3.01
CA ASP A 9 17.43 22.79 -4.33
C ASP A 9 18.15 21.45 -4.38
N TRP A 10 18.24 20.86 -5.57
CA TRP A 10 18.79 19.51 -5.75
C TRP A 10 20.24 19.39 -5.30
N ALA A 11 21.08 20.38 -5.58
CA ALA A 11 22.49 20.34 -5.19
C ALA A 11 22.65 20.29 -3.66
N SER A 12 21.80 21.00 -2.93
CA SER A 12 21.76 20.93 -1.47
C SER A 12 21.22 19.59 -0.97
N LEU A 13 20.08 19.12 -1.49
CA LEU A 13 19.41 17.90 -1.02
C LEU A 13 20.19 16.62 -1.31
N ASP A 14 20.85 16.54 -2.48
CA ASP A 14 21.67 15.39 -2.88
C ASP A 14 22.96 15.29 -2.07
N SER A 15 23.39 16.39 -1.42
CA SER A 15 24.53 16.37 -0.49
C SER A 15 24.22 15.72 0.87
N ARG A 16 22.98 15.23 1.07
CA ARG A 16 22.55 14.60 2.31
C ARG A 16 22.99 13.15 2.36
N GLU A 17 23.93 12.86 3.26
CA GLU A 17 24.40 11.51 3.51
C GLU A 17 23.31 10.63 4.12
N ILE A 18 23.41 9.32 3.89
CA ILE A 18 22.59 8.34 4.58
C ILE A 18 22.99 8.34 6.07
N PRO A 19 22.04 8.52 7.01
CA PRO A 19 22.37 8.48 8.43
C PRO A 19 23.04 7.16 8.82
N GLN A 20 24.10 7.23 9.63
CA GLN A 20 24.90 6.06 10.02
C GLN A 20 24.04 4.93 10.59
N TRP A 21 23.06 5.26 11.46
CA TRP A 21 22.16 4.26 12.05
C TRP A 21 21.34 3.49 10.99
N TYR A 22 20.91 4.16 9.90
CA TYR A 22 20.12 3.52 8.85
C TYR A 22 21.00 2.57 8.02
N ASN A 23 22.23 3.01 7.74
CA ASN A 23 23.21 2.14 7.07
C ASN A 23 23.52 0.91 7.95
N GLU A 24 23.71 1.09 9.26
CA GLU A 24 24.05 0.01 10.19
C GLU A 24 22.90 -0.95 10.53
N ALA A 25 21.64 -0.54 10.39
CA ALA A 25 20.49 -1.34 10.82
C ALA A 25 20.33 -2.67 10.07
N ARG A 26 20.69 -2.71 8.77
CA ARG A 26 20.67 -3.88 7.83
C ARG A 26 19.34 -4.63 7.64
N PHE A 27 18.42 -4.57 8.59
CA PHE A 27 17.15 -5.27 8.59
C PHE A 27 16.03 -4.34 9.07
N GLY A 28 14.89 -4.40 8.40
CA GLY A 28 13.70 -3.64 8.74
C GLY A 28 12.45 -4.45 8.44
N ILE A 29 11.40 -4.19 9.21
CA ILE A 29 10.07 -4.75 8.96
C ILE A 29 9.25 -3.68 8.26
N PHE A 30 8.62 -4.03 7.14
CA PHE A 30 7.67 -3.17 6.46
C PHE A 30 6.26 -3.74 6.61
N ILE A 31 5.30 -2.87 6.92
CA ILE A 31 3.92 -3.24 7.24
C ILE A 31 2.99 -2.56 6.24
N HIS A 32 2.30 -3.36 5.43
CA HIS A 32 1.13 -2.92 4.66
C HIS A 32 -0.12 -3.31 5.44
N TRP A 33 -0.70 -2.34 6.14
CA TRP A 33 -1.89 -2.54 6.96
C TRP A 33 -2.81 -1.33 6.81
N GLY A 34 -4.07 -1.61 6.48
CA GLY A 34 -5.08 -0.60 6.28
C GLY A 34 -6.43 -1.21 5.95
N VAL A 35 -7.36 -0.41 5.44
CA VAL A 35 -8.73 -0.86 5.15
C VAL A 35 -8.79 -2.02 4.14
N TYR A 36 -7.82 -2.12 3.22
CA TYR A 36 -7.66 -3.25 2.30
C TYR A 36 -7.33 -4.58 3.02
N SER A 37 -6.85 -4.54 4.26
CA SER A 37 -6.61 -5.72 5.07
C SER A 37 -7.92 -6.35 5.55
N VAL A 38 -9.03 -5.60 5.61
CA VAL A 38 -10.34 -6.15 6.02
C VAL A 38 -10.84 -7.23 5.06
N PRO A 39 -10.91 -7.03 3.74
CA PRO A 39 -11.30 -8.09 2.81
C PRO A 39 -10.24 -9.20 2.67
N SER A 40 -8.97 -8.92 3.02
CA SER A 40 -7.89 -9.93 3.09
C SER A 40 -7.77 -10.81 1.83
N TRP A 41 -8.00 -10.24 0.64
CA TRP A 41 -8.16 -11.05 -0.56
C TRP A 41 -7.50 -10.45 -1.80
N ARG A 42 -6.85 -11.33 -2.57
CA ARG A 42 -6.37 -11.08 -3.93
C ARG A 42 -6.11 -12.39 -4.64
N LYS A 43 -6.38 -12.46 -5.94
CA LYS A 43 -5.95 -13.58 -6.78
C LYS A 43 -4.47 -13.47 -7.12
N ILE A 44 -3.72 -14.55 -6.92
CA ILE A 44 -2.31 -14.62 -7.28
C ILE A 44 -2.17 -14.81 -8.79
N ASN A 45 -1.38 -13.94 -9.43
CA ASN A 45 -0.97 -14.04 -10.82
C ASN A 45 0.39 -13.37 -11.06
N ASN A 46 0.97 -13.61 -12.24
CA ASN A 46 2.30 -13.12 -12.61
C ASN A 46 2.29 -11.73 -13.29
N ALA A 47 1.16 -11.04 -13.34
CA ALA A 47 1.12 -9.69 -13.88
C ALA A 47 1.79 -8.71 -12.91
N LEU A 48 2.39 -7.65 -13.47
CA LEU A 48 2.96 -6.57 -12.67
C LEU A 48 1.86 -5.97 -11.77
N PHE A 49 2.10 -5.92 -10.46
CA PHE A 49 1.13 -5.50 -9.42
C PHE A 49 -0.14 -6.38 -9.32
N GLY A 50 -0.16 -7.53 -10.00
CA GLY A 50 -1.35 -8.36 -10.14
C GLY A 50 -1.75 -9.08 -8.87
N SER A 51 -0.81 -9.34 -7.96
CA SER A 51 -1.03 -10.11 -6.72
C SER A 51 -1.08 -9.26 -5.44
N TYR A 52 -1.17 -7.95 -5.56
CA TYR A 52 -1.11 -7.02 -4.43
C TYR A 52 -2.49 -6.82 -3.80
N ALA A 53 -2.68 -7.30 -2.57
CA ALA A 53 -3.96 -7.21 -1.87
C ALA A 53 -4.29 -5.79 -1.41
N GLU A 54 -3.29 -4.94 -1.20
CA GLU A 54 -3.47 -3.53 -0.88
C GLU A 54 -4.13 -2.73 -2.03
N TRP A 55 -4.14 -3.29 -3.24
CA TRP A 55 -4.83 -2.74 -4.41
C TRP A 55 -6.30 -3.18 -4.54
N TYR A 56 -6.90 -3.77 -3.49
CA TYR A 56 -8.30 -4.23 -3.52
C TYR A 56 -9.31 -3.16 -3.95
N TYR A 57 -9.07 -1.88 -3.65
CA TYR A 57 -9.90 -0.76 -4.15
C TYR A 57 -10.08 -0.79 -5.67
N ALA A 58 -9.01 -1.09 -6.42
CA ALA A 58 -9.03 -1.10 -7.88
C ALA A 58 -9.93 -2.22 -8.43
N SER A 59 -10.09 -3.32 -7.67
CA SER A 59 -11.01 -4.41 -7.97
C SER A 59 -12.48 -4.05 -7.73
N VAL A 60 -12.75 -3.13 -6.80
CA VAL A 60 -14.12 -2.70 -6.46
C VAL A 60 -14.62 -1.62 -7.43
N TYR A 61 -13.81 -0.61 -7.74
CA TYR A 61 -14.25 0.55 -8.54
C TYR A 61 -13.74 0.58 -9.99
N GLY A 62 -12.67 -0.14 -10.29
CA GLY A 62 -12.08 -0.11 -11.63
C GLY A 62 -12.73 -1.12 -12.56
N GLN A 63 -12.64 -0.87 -13.87
CA GLN A 63 -12.69 -1.94 -14.88
C GLN A 63 -11.38 -2.73 -14.92
N TYR A 64 -10.66 -2.82 -13.80
CA TYR A 64 -9.40 -3.54 -13.70
C TYR A 64 -9.75 -5.03 -13.80
N ARG A 65 -9.83 -5.50 -15.05
CA ARG A 65 -10.18 -6.85 -15.50
C ARG A 65 -9.09 -7.86 -15.14
N ASN A 66 -8.63 -7.85 -13.90
CA ASN A 66 -8.01 -9.03 -13.32
C ASN A 66 -9.12 -9.84 -12.68
N ASN A 67 -9.99 -10.45 -13.52
CA ASN A 67 -10.86 -11.60 -13.25
C ASN A 67 -10.93 -12.04 -11.79
N ASP A 68 -11.43 -11.16 -10.92
CA ASP A 68 -11.36 -11.36 -9.49
C ASP A 68 -12.55 -12.23 -9.10
N ASP A 69 -12.68 -13.43 -9.70
CA ASP A 69 -13.67 -14.49 -9.49
C ASP A 69 -14.87 -14.03 -8.68
N ASP A 70 -15.54 -12.97 -9.16
CA ASP A 70 -16.59 -12.18 -8.50
C ASP A 70 -16.51 -12.05 -6.95
N PHE A 71 -15.32 -12.06 -6.33
CA PHE A 71 -15.15 -12.20 -4.88
C PHE A 71 -15.89 -11.11 -4.10
N HIS A 72 -15.77 -9.86 -4.53
CA HIS A 72 -16.45 -8.77 -3.86
C HIS A 72 -17.97 -8.94 -3.92
N GLN A 73 -18.51 -9.29 -5.09
CA GLN A 73 -19.94 -9.48 -5.31
C GLN A 73 -20.50 -10.72 -4.59
N ARG A 74 -19.68 -11.77 -4.40
CA ARG A 74 -20.07 -12.98 -3.66
C ARG A 74 -20.06 -12.81 -2.14
N ASN A 75 -19.21 -11.95 -1.60
CA ASN A 75 -18.96 -11.85 -0.15
C ASN A 75 -19.57 -10.60 0.47
N TYR A 76 -19.90 -9.58 -0.32
CA TYR A 76 -20.44 -8.31 0.15
C TYR A 76 -21.72 -7.94 -0.60
N ALA A 77 -22.53 -7.06 -0.01
CA ALA A 77 -23.77 -6.61 -0.62
C ALA A 77 -23.49 -5.89 -1.97
N PRO A 78 -24.42 -5.91 -2.94
CA PRO A 78 -24.22 -5.29 -4.25
C PRO A 78 -23.89 -3.79 -4.21
N ASP A 79 -24.30 -3.09 -3.17
CA ASP A 79 -24.06 -1.67 -2.90
C ASP A 79 -22.92 -1.42 -1.90
N PHE A 80 -22.25 -2.48 -1.43
CA PHE A 80 -21.11 -2.36 -0.52
C PHE A 80 -19.94 -1.72 -1.27
N LEU A 81 -19.56 -0.52 -0.86
CA LEU A 81 -18.47 0.23 -1.43
C LEU A 81 -17.17 -0.09 -0.69
N TYR A 82 -16.02 0.08 -1.35
CA TYR A 82 -14.73 -0.09 -0.65
C TYR A 82 -14.61 0.81 0.60
N ARG A 83 -15.22 2.00 0.58
CA ARG A 83 -15.20 2.92 1.72
C ARG A 83 -15.91 2.34 2.94
N ASP A 84 -16.81 1.38 2.75
CA ASP A 84 -17.58 0.75 3.81
C ASP A 84 -16.72 -0.25 4.61
N PHE A 85 -15.52 -0.59 4.13
CA PHE A 85 -14.51 -1.28 4.94
C PHE A 85 -13.89 -0.37 6.03
N ALA A 86 -13.94 0.95 5.89
CA ALA A 86 -13.35 1.87 6.87
C ALA A 86 -13.92 1.68 8.29
N PRO A 87 -15.25 1.63 8.52
CA PRO A 87 -15.78 1.34 9.84
C PRO A 87 -15.53 -0.10 10.29
N LEU A 88 -15.25 -1.05 9.38
CA LEU A 88 -14.96 -2.45 9.70
C LEU A 88 -13.49 -2.67 10.09
N PHE A 89 -12.60 -1.77 9.68
CA PHE A 89 -11.21 -1.78 10.10
C PHE A 89 -11.10 -1.35 11.56
N LYS A 90 -10.99 -2.32 12.47
CA LYS A 90 -10.89 -2.09 13.93
C LYS A 90 -9.46 -2.09 14.47
N ALA A 91 -8.46 -2.06 13.56
CA ALA A 91 -7.05 -2.40 13.75
C ALA A 91 -6.79 -3.90 13.50
#